data_AF-A0A091C9V6-F1
#
_entry.id   AF-A0A091C9V6-F1
#
_cell.length_a   1.000
_cell.length_b   1.000
_cell.length_c   1.000
_cell.angle_alpha   90.00
_cell.angle_beta   90.00
_cell.angle_gamma   90.00
#
_symmetry.space_group_name_H-M   'P 1'
#
loop_
_entity.id
_entity.type
_entity.pdbx_description
1 polymer ?
#
loop_
_entity_poly.entity_id
_entity_poly.type
_entity_poly.pdbx_seq_one_letter_code
_entity_poly.pdbx_strand_id
1 'polypeptide(L)'
;MTAIVAVMTFAPIVSAGAYSIDTTYNQMRSSQRTTNDYIILHETGGVAPAINNAQYFNREWRNAGTYSSHVVGDGGDVYQISPDGYVQWGAGSYANARSPVQIELARTNDKATFEKDYKAYVNLARDMAKKYNIPLTLDGAGRGIKSHLWVSNNIWGDHVDPYGYLQQWGISKADLAQDLRTGLDDSDDADASKTTPAPGESAPEPDNDNYQSQSGSYTFQHTTKIRKSVGTSGGYTGMNYNAGQSVNYDRVY
;
A
#
# COMPACT_ATOMS: atom_id res chain seq x y z
N MET A 1 -44.48 22.90 -5.70
CA MET A 1 -43.31 22.75 -6.60
C MET A 1 -42.42 21.68 -6.01
N THR A 2 -42.33 20.54 -6.67
CA THR A 2 -41.59 19.36 -6.20
C THR A 2 -40.12 19.53 -6.55
N ALA A 3 -39.24 19.55 -5.55
CA ALA A 3 -37.80 19.59 -5.78
C ALA A 3 -37.32 18.18 -6.20
N ILE A 4 -36.88 18.06 -7.44
CA ILE A 4 -36.20 16.86 -7.95
C ILE A 4 -34.77 16.91 -7.41
N VAL A 5 -34.48 16.03 -6.44
CA VAL A 5 -33.11 15.78 -5.99
C VAL A 5 -32.45 14.89 -7.05
N ALA A 6 -31.59 15.48 -7.86
CA ALA A 6 -30.72 14.72 -8.77
C ALA A 6 -29.69 13.97 -7.93
N VAL A 7 -29.87 12.66 -7.78
CA VAL A 7 -28.86 11.76 -7.23
C VAL A 7 -27.76 11.65 -8.28
N MET A 8 -26.68 12.40 -8.11
CA MET A 8 -25.46 12.21 -8.89
C MET A 8 -24.81 10.91 -8.42
N THR A 9 -25.00 9.84 -9.18
CA THR A 9 -24.22 8.62 -9.05
C THR A 9 -22.81 8.93 -9.53
N PHE A 10 -21.88 9.12 -8.60
CA PHE A 10 -20.45 9.12 -8.92
C PHE A 10 -20.08 7.70 -9.34
N ALA A 11 -19.82 7.50 -10.63
CA ALA A 11 -19.13 6.30 -11.08
C ALA A 11 -17.78 6.24 -10.34
N PRO A 12 -17.35 5.06 -9.85
CA PRO A 12 -16.04 4.95 -9.24
C PRO A 12 -14.99 5.32 -10.29
N ILE A 13 -14.14 6.31 -9.96
CA ILE A 13 -12.88 6.50 -10.65
C ILE A 13 -12.02 5.31 -10.23
N VAL A 14 -12.24 4.16 -10.87
CA VAL A 14 -11.30 3.05 -10.85
C VAL A 14 -10.18 3.48 -11.78
N SER A 15 -8.95 3.51 -11.29
CA SER A 15 -7.79 3.51 -12.18
C SER A 15 -7.88 2.24 -13.03
N ALA A 16 -8.37 2.39 -14.27
CA ALA A 16 -8.59 1.28 -15.18
C ALA A 16 -7.22 0.74 -15.62
N GLY A 17 -6.68 -0.25 -14.90
CA GLY A 17 -5.45 -0.94 -15.29
C GLY A 17 -4.75 -1.75 -14.19
N ALA A 18 -4.90 -1.40 -12.91
CA ALA A 18 -4.05 -1.98 -11.87
C ALA A 18 -4.58 -3.28 -11.24
N TYR A 19 -5.90 -3.48 -11.19
CA TYR A 19 -6.52 -4.65 -10.56
C TYR A 19 -7.97 -4.85 -11.04
N SER A 20 -8.49 -6.06 -10.85
CA SER A 20 -9.90 -6.40 -11.09
C SER A 20 -10.58 -6.75 -9.76
N ILE A 21 -11.85 -6.37 -9.57
CA ILE A 21 -12.61 -6.73 -8.37
C ILE A 21 -13.62 -7.82 -8.72
N ASP A 22 -13.44 -9.00 -8.14
CA ASP A 22 -14.42 -10.07 -8.08
C ASP A 22 -15.36 -9.86 -6.88
N THR A 23 -16.64 -9.64 -7.17
CA THR A 23 -17.69 -9.41 -6.16
C THR A 23 -18.46 -10.68 -5.79
N THR A 24 -18.06 -11.87 -6.28
CA THR A 24 -18.73 -13.16 -6.03
C THR A 24 -18.91 -13.43 -4.53
N TYR A 25 -17.97 -13.00 -3.70
CA TYR A 25 -17.97 -13.23 -2.25
C TYR A 25 -18.60 -12.08 -1.44
N ASN A 26 -19.08 -11.03 -2.10
CA ASN A 26 -19.57 -9.83 -1.44
C ASN A 26 -20.92 -10.10 -0.75
N GLN A 27 -20.92 -10.13 0.58
CA GLN A 27 -22.11 -10.35 1.39
C GLN A 27 -22.20 -9.37 2.57
N MET A 28 -23.40 -8.88 2.81
CA MET A 28 -23.70 -8.00 3.93
C MET A 28 -23.66 -8.76 5.26
N ARG A 29 -22.69 -8.43 6.13
CA ARG A 29 -22.51 -9.08 7.45
C ARG A 29 -22.77 -8.16 8.64
N SER A 30 -22.77 -6.85 8.41
CA SER A 30 -23.08 -5.84 9.42
C SER A 30 -23.96 -4.74 8.82
N SER A 31 -25.00 -4.33 9.54
CA SER A 31 -25.81 -3.16 9.17
C SER A 31 -25.23 -1.83 9.66
N GLN A 32 -24.17 -1.87 10.49
CA GLN A 32 -23.58 -0.69 11.09
C GLN A 32 -22.67 0.04 10.08
N ARG A 33 -22.95 1.32 9.85
CA ARG A 33 -22.10 2.22 9.05
C ARG A 33 -20.84 2.65 9.80
N THR A 34 -19.76 2.88 9.08
CA THR A 34 -18.49 3.40 9.60
C THR A 34 -18.43 4.92 9.58
N THR A 35 -17.54 5.52 10.37
CA THR A 35 -17.29 6.98 10.35
C THR A 35 -16.30 7.42 9.28
N ASN A 36 -15.67 6.47 8.56
CA ASN A 36 -14.80 6.71 7.41
C ASN A 36 -13.53 7.49 7.76
N ASP A 37 -12.85 7.09 8.83
CA ASP A 37 -11.61 7.71 9.29
C ASP A 37 -10.36 6.96 8.80
N TYR A 38 -10.46 5.64 8.64
CA TYR A 38 -9.31 4.78 8.38
C TYR A 38 -9.51 3.88 7.16
N ILE A 39 -8.46 3.64 6.38
CA ILE A 39 -8.34 2.41 5.58
C ILE A 39 -7.35 1.53 6.33
N ILE A 40 -7.68 0.29 6.62
CA ILE A 40 -6.78 -0.58 7.40
C ILE A 40 -6.13 -1.62 6.50
N LEU A 41 -4.80 -1.70 6.62
CA LEU A 41 -3.88 -2.51 5.85
C LEU A 41 -3.45 -3.74 6.67
N HIS A 42 -3.69 -4.92 6.11
CA HIS A 42 -3.44 -6.23 6.71
C HIS A 42 -2.66 -7.15 5.77
N GLU A 43 -2.21 -8.29 6.30
CA GLU A 43 -1.81 -9.46 5.52
C GLU A 43 -2.27 -10.75 6.21
N THR A 44 -2.46 -11.81 5.42
CA THR A 44 -3.23 -13.00 5.83
C THR A 44 -2.56 -13.91 6.85
N GLY A 45 -1.31 -13.65 7.24
CA GLY A 45 -0.54 -14.40 8.24
C GLY A 45 0.04 -15.74 7.74
N GLY A 46 -0.55 -16.32 6.69
CA GLY A 46 -0.13 -17.59 6.09
C GLY A 46 -0.22 -17.58 4.57
N VAL A 47 0.60 -18.42 3.92
CA VAL A 47 0.65 -18.57 2.46
C VAL A 47 -0.57 -19.36 1.99
N ALA A 48 -1.46 -18.68 1.27
CA ALA A 48 -2.63 -19.26 0.63
C ALA A 48 -3.13 -18.32 -0.47
N PRO A 49 -3.71 -18.86 -1.57
CA PRO A 49 -4.37 -18.05 -2.60
C PRO A 49 -5.38 -17.06 -2.01
N ALA A 50 -5.51 -15.88 -2.59
CA ALA A 50 -6.46 -14.87 -2.13
C ALA A 50 -7.90 -15.35 -2.23
N ILE A 51 -8.25 -16.11 -3.27
CA ILE A 51 -9.55 -16.76 -3.41
C ILE A 51 -9.86 -17.72 -2.25
N ASN A 52 -8.87 -18.43 -1.72
CA ASN A 52 -9.08 -19.35 -0.59
C ASN A 52 -9.35 -18.57 0.70
N ASN A 53 -8.63 -17.47 0.93
CA ASN A 53 -8.90 -16.56 2.04
C ASN A 53 -10.29 -15.93 1.93
N ALA A 54 -10.69 -15.53 0.72
CA ALA A 54 -12.02 -15.00 0.44
C ALA A 54 -13.14 -16.00 0.76
N GLN A 55 -12.99 -17.24 0.30
CA GLN A 55 -13.91 -18.34 0.61
C GLN A 55 -13.96 -18.64 2.12
N TYR A 56 -12.80 -18.61 2.79
CA TYR A 56 -12.72 -18.81 4.24
C TYR A 56 -13.48 -17.72 5.00
N PHE A 57 -13.22 -16.44 4.74
CA PHE A 57 -13.98 -15.35 5.35
C PHE A 57 -15.46 -15.44 5.04
N ASN A 58 -15.83 -15.91 3.84
CA ASN A 58 -17.23 -16.04 3.49
C ASN A 58 -17.95 -17.10 4.35
N ARG A 59 -17.29 -18.25 4.58
CA ARG A 59 -17.85 -19.40 5.28
C ARG A 59 -17.70 -19.33 6.81
N GLU A 60 -16.55 -18.87 7.31
CA GLU A 60 -16.14 -19.07 8.72
C GLU A 60 -16.21 -17.81 9.60
N TRP A 61 -16.57 -16.64 9.06
CA TRP A 61 -16.47 -15.37 9.81
C TRP A 61 -17.16 -15.35 11.18
N ARG A 62 -18.27 -16.11 11.35
CA ARG A 62 -18.97 -16.22 12.65
C ARG A 62 -18.21 -17.05 13.67
N ASN A 63 -17.53 -18.10 13.21
CA ASN A 63 -16.75 -19.00 14.05
C ASN A 63 -15.40 -18.40 14.38
N ALA A 64 -14.73 -17.82 13.37
CA ALA A 64 -13.44 -17.16 13.53
C ALA A 64 -13.55 -15.79 14.20
N GLY A 65 -14.75 -15.18 14.21
CA GLY A 65 -14.96 -13.83 14.75
C GLY A 65 -14.26 -12.74 13.96
N THR A 66 -13.87 -13.01 12.71
CA THR A 66 -13.12 -12.09 11.85
C THR A 66 -13.56 -12.16 10.40
N TYR A 67 -13.50 -11.01 9.74
CA TYR A 67 -13.53 -10.89 8.28
C TYR A 67 -13.06 -9.50 7.88
N SER A 68 -12.47 -9.42 6.68
CA SER A 68 -12.06 -8.17 6.05
C SER A 68 -13.05 -7.73 4.97
N SER A 69 -12.86 -6.56 4.37
CA SER A 69 -13.69 -6.11 3.24
C SER A 69 -13.19 -6.63 1.90
N HIS A 70 -11.86 -6.73 1.76
CA HIS A 70 -11.21 -7.17 0.53
C HIS A 70 -10.03 -8.08 0.87
N VAL A 71 -9.77 -9.02 -0.04
CA VAL A 71 -8.50 -9.77 -0.10
C VAL A 71 -7.88 -9.51 -1.46
N VAL A 72 -6.62 -9.09 -1.47
CA VAL A 72 -5.81 -8.89 -2.67
C VAL A 72 -4.84 -10.05 -2.80
N GLY A 73 -4.72 -10.62 -3.99
CA GLY A 73 -3.71 -11.62 -4.30
C GLY A 73 -3.93 -12.27 -5.66
N ASP A 74 -3.41 -13.48 -5.84
CA ASP A 74 -3.60 -14.29 -7.05
C ASP A 74 -3.12 -13.59 -8.35
N GLY A 75 -2.13 -12.71 -8.25
CA GLY A 75 -1.51 -12.02 -9.38
C GLY A 75 -2.15 -10.66 -9.69
N GLY A 76 -2.62 -9.95 -8.66
CA GLY A 76 -3.25 -8.63 -8.77
C GLY A 76 -4.77 -8.64 -8.77
N ASP A 77 -5.41 -9.77 -8.48
CA ASP A 77 -6.85 -9.87 -8.32
C ASP A 77 -7.30 -9.38 -6.94
N VAL A 78 -8.55 -8.92 -6.87
CA VAL A 78 -9.17 -8.44 -5.64
C VAL A 78 -10.50 -9.14 -5.44
N TYR A 79 -10.66 -9.81 -4.31
CA TYR A 79 -11.92 -10.44 -3.91
C TYR A 79 -12.63 -9.58 -2.87
N GLN A 80 -13.77 -9.00 -3.23
CA GLN A 80 -14.60 -8.25 -2.30
C GLN A 80 -15.45 -9.20 -1.46
N ILE A 81 -15.27 -9.14 -0.15
CA ILE A 81 -15.91 -10.03 0.82
C ILE A 81 -17.15 -9.35 1.42
N SER A 82 -17.07 -8.06 1.75
CA SER A 82 -18.14 -7.33 2.42
C SER A 82 -18.35 -5.97 1.75
N PRO A 83 -19.57 -5.41 1.76
CA PRO A 83 -19.82 -4.09 1.22
C PRO A 83 -19.00 -3.03 1.96
N ASP A 84 -18.41 -2.12 1.19
CA ASP A 84 -17.66 -0.99 1.74
C ASP A 84 -18.55 -0.07 2.59
N GLY A 85 -17.95 0.64 3.54
CA GLY A 85 -18.65 1.63 4.36
C GLY A 85 -19.52 1.03 5.47
N TYR A 86 -19.39 -0.27 5.71
CA TYR A 86 -20.01 -0.99 6.82
C TYR A 86 -18.92 -1.65 7.67
N VAL A 87 -19.19 -1.83 8.95
CA VAL A 87 -18.23 -2.42 9.88
C VAL A 87 -17.81 -3.83 9.43
N GLN A 88 -16.50 -4.07 9.38
CA GLN A 88 -15.90 -5.41 9.30
C GLN A 88 -15.21 -5.78 10.63
N TRP A 89 -14.76 -7.03 10.79
CA TRP A 89 -14.21 -7.53 12.06
C TRP A 89 -12.72 -7.90 11.97
N GLY A 90 -11.86 -7.00 11.47
CA GLY A 90 -10.43 -7.30 11.29
C GLY A 90 -9.46 -6.61 12.26
N ALA A 91 -9.86 -5.52 12.93
CA ALA A 91 -8.91 -4.65 13.66
C ALA A 91 -9.40 -4.16 15.03
N GLY A 92 -10.26 -4.93 15.70
CA GLY A 92 -10.86 -4.55 16.99
C GLY A 92 -11.96 -3.48 16.88
N SER A 93 -12.90 -3.49 17.83
CA SER A 93 -14.19 -2.77 17.70
C SER A 93 -14.05 -1.27 17.43
N TYR A 94 -13.06 -0.61 18.02
CA TYR A 94 -12.84 0.82 17.84
C TYR A 94 -12.39 1.18 16.41
N ALA A 95 -11.43 0.45 15.85
CA ALA A 95 -10.95 0.69 14.49
C ALA A 95 -11.99 0.18 13.45
N ASN A 96 -12.64 -0.94 13.74
CA ASN A 96 -13.74 -1.51 12.94
C ASN A 96 -14.88 -0.51 12.73
N ALA A 97 -15.29 0.25 13.76
CA ALA A 97 -16.32 1.28 13.64
C ALA A 97 -15.92 2.49 12.78
N ARG A 98 -14.63 2.63 12.48
CA ARG A 98 -14.02 3.79 11.80
C ARG A 98 -13.50 3.48 10.41
N SER A 99 -13.41 2.21 10.05
CA SER A 99 -12.85 1.76 8.78
C SER A 99 -13.95 1.35 7.80
N PRO A 100 -14.19 2.09 6.70
CA PRO A 100 -15.10 1.64 5.67
C PRO A 100 -14.54 0.46 4.88
N VAL A 101 -13.21 0.26 4.89
CA VAL A 101 -12.49 -0.74 4.11
C VAL A 101 -11.28 -1.23 4.89
N GLN A 102 -11.21 -2.53 5.09
CA GLN A 102 -10.04 -3.27 5.57
C GLN A 102 -9.56 -4.19 4.44
N ILE A 103 -8.25 -4.23 4.17
CA ILE A 103 -7.68 -4.92 3.01
C ILE A 103 -6.64 -5.91 3.49
N GLU A 104 -6.83 -7.18 3.16
CA GLU A 104 -5.87 -8.26 3.37
C GLU A 104 -4.99 -8.43 2.13
N LEU A 105 -3.66 -8.40 2.29
CA LEU A 105 -2.73 -8.88 1.27
C LEU A 105 -2.45 -10.37 1.50
N ALA A 106 -2.86 -11.22 0.56
CA ALA A 106 -2.57 -12.65 0.63
C ALA A 106 -1.08 -12.92 0.50
N ARG A 107 -0.54 -13.81 1.34
CA ARG A 107 0.87 -14.20 1.20
C ARG A 107 1.07 -15.17 0.04
N THR A 108 2.07 -14.88 -0.77
CA THR A 108 2.66 -15.77 -1.78
C THR A 108 4.15 -16.01 -1.50
N ASN A 109 4.69 -17.07 -2.09
CA ASN A 109 6.13 -17.36 -2.15
C ASN A 109 6.74 -17.06 -3.54
N ASP A 110 5.92 -16.58 -4.48
CA ASP A 110 6.34 -16.24 -5.83
C ASP A 110 6.50 -14.73 -5.98
N LYS A 111 7.69 -14.30 -6.43
CA LYS A 111 8.05 -12.88 -6.52
C LYS A 111 7.19 -12.12 -7.52
N ALA A 112 6.97 -12.69 -8.70
CA ALA A 112 6.20 -12.05 -9.76
C ALA A 112 4.73 -11.88 -9.36
N THR A 113 4.19 -12.85 -8.62
CA THR A 113 2.86 -12.77 -8.01
C THR A 113 2.82 -11.66 -6.96
N PHE A 114 3.80 -11.61 -6.05
CA PHE A 114 3.86 -10.56 -5.02
C PHE A 114 3.90 -9.16 -5.62
N GLU A 115 4.70 -8.93 -6.66
CA GLU A 115 4.83 -7.61 -7.31
C GLU A 115 3.48 -7.11 -7.84
N LYS A 116 2.70 -8.00 -8.47
CA LYS A 116 1.35 -7.68 -8.96
C LYS A 116 0.37 -7.46 -7.81
N ASP A 117 0.41 -8.33 -6.80
CA ASP A 117 -0.45 -8.26 -5.63
C ASP A 117 -0.20 -6.96 -4.85
N TYR A 118 1.06 -6.57 -4.68
CA TYR A 118 1.44 -5.32 -4.04
C TYR A 118 0.96 -4.10 -4.83
N LYS A 119 1.08 -4.12 -6.16
CA LYS A 119 0.56 -3.06 -7.03
C LYS A 119 -0.96 -2.92 -6.89
N ALA A 120 -1.69 -4.03 -6.89
CA ALA A 120 -3.14 -4.04 -6.65
C ALA A 120 -3.48 -3.53 -5.24
N TYR A 121 -2.73 -3.95 -4.22
CA TYR A 121 -2.94 -3.61 -2.82
C TYR A 121 -2.79 -2.10 -2.56
N VAL A 122 -1.72 -1.49 -3.06
CA VAL A 122 -1.49 -0.04 -2.96
C VAL A 122 -2.56 0.74 -3.72
N ASN A 123 -2.89 0.33 -4.94
CA ASN A 123 -3.86 1.05 -5.76
C ASN A 123 -5.28 0.95 -5.18
N LEU A 124 -5.69 -0.23 -4.70
CA LEU A 124 -6.98 -0.40 -4.02
C LEU A 124 -7.07 0.47 -2.76
N ALA A 125 -6.01 0.48 -1.93
CA ALA A 125 -5.98 1.31 -0.73
C ALA A 125 -6.12 2.80 -1.06
N ARG A 126 -5.42 3.27 -2.11
CA ARG A 126 -5.50 4.64 -2.60
C ARG A 126 -6.88 4.99 -3.11
N ASP A 127 -7.47 4.14 -3.94
CA ASP A 127 -8.77 4.40 -4.55
C ASP A 127 -9.90 4.37 -3.51
N MET A 128 -9.84 3.46 -2.54
CA MET A 128 -10.78 3.44 -1.41
C MET A 128 -10.59 4.65 -0.49
N ALA A 129 -9.36 5.06 -0.20
CA ALA A 129 -9.11 6.27 0.57
C ALA A 129 -9.69 7.52 -0.13
N LYS A 130 -9.47 7.67 -1.44
CA LYS A 130 -10.07 8.77 -2.23
C LYS A 130 -11.60 8.70 -2.22
N LYS A 131 -12.19 7.52 -2.44
CA LYS A 131 -13.65 7.28 -2.43
C LYS A 131 -14.30 7.77 -1.14
N TYR A 132 -13.63 7.58 0.00
CA TYR A 132 -14.13 7.96 1.32
C TYR A 132 -13.55 9.27 1.87
N ASN A 133 -12.83 10.04 1.04
CA ASN A 133 -12.16 11.29 1.43
C ASN A 133 -11.26 11.11 2.67
N ILE A 134 -10.50 10.02 2.71
CA ILE A 134 -9.52 9.67 3.74
C ILE A 134 -8.12 10.08 3.23
N PRO A 135 -7.30 10.77 4.05
CA PRO A 135 -5.93 11.12 3.65
C PRO A 135 -5.07 9.89 3.29
N LEU A 136 -4.23 10.02 2.27
CA LEU A 136 -3.30 8.97 1.84
C LEU A 136 -2.07 8.81 2.74
N THR A 137 -2.07 9.43 3.92
CA THR A 137 -0.97 9.36 4.88
C THR A 137 -1.01 8.05 5.65
N LEU A 138 0.04 7.24 5.52
CA LEU A 138 0.22 6.01 6.29
C LEU A 138 0.59 6.31 7.74
N ASP A 139 -0.13 5.70 8.70
CA ASP A 139 0.22 5.66 10.13
C ASP A 139 0.42 7.02 10.83
N GLY A 140 -0.06 8.11 10.21
CA GLY A 140 -0.05 9.45 10.81
C GLY A 140 -1.06 9.58 11.95
N ALA A 141 -1.05 10.73 12.63
CA ALA A 141 -2.10 11.08 13.58
C ALA A 141 -3.45 11.30 12.87
N GLY A 142 -4.57 10.99 13.55
CA GLY A 142 -5.92 11.22 13.02
C GLY A 142 -6.26 10.33 11.82
N ARG A 143 -7.11 10.84 10.92
CA ARG A 143 -7.62 10.13 9.74
C ARG A 143 -6.48 9.74 8.78
N GLY A 144 -6.61 8.62 8.11
CA GLY A 144 -5.66 8.18 7.09
C GLY A 144 -5.58 6.67 6.92
N ILE A 145 -4.67 6.21 6.08
CA ILE A 145 -4.38 4.79 5.92
C ILE A 145 -3.57 4.29 7.13
N LYS A 146 -3.95 3.15 7.73
CA LYS A 146 -3.34 2.59 8.94
C LYS A 146 -2.93 1.14 8.71
N SER A 147 -1.75 0.77 9.16
CA SER A 147 -1.39 -0.65 9.36
C SER A 147 -2.12 -1.22 10.57
N HIS A 148 -2.28 -2.55 10.63
CA HIS A 148 -2.75 -3.20 11.86
C HIS A 148 -1.78 -2.97 13.02
N LEU A 149 -0.46 -2.93 12.77
CA LEU A 149 0.53 -2.54 13.78
C LEU A 149 0.24 -1.16 14.40
N TRP A 150 -0.18 -0.18 13.60
CA TRP A 150 -0.57 1.13 14.12
C TRP A 150 -1.79 1.03 15.03
N VAL A 151 -2.78 0.21 14.65
CA VAL A 151 -3.95 -0.05 15.50
C VAL A 151 -3.53 -0.67 16.83
N SER A 152 -2.67 -1.69 16.83
CA SER A 152 -2.13 -2.30 18.05
C SER A 152 -1.45 -1.28 18.96
N ASN A 153 -0.59 -0.43 18.38
CA ASN A 153 0.18 0.55 19.15
C ASN A 153 -0.62 1.75 19.67
N ASN A 154 -1.74 2.10 19.03
CA ASN A 154 -2.47 3.35 19.32
C ASN A 154 -3.90 3.13 19.82
N ILE A 155 -4.47 1.94 19.63
CA ILE A 155 -5.87 1.63 19.91
C ILE A 155 -5.96 0.38 20.78
N TRP A 156 -5.62 -0.80 20.23
CA TRP A 156 -5.78 -2.10 20.89
C TRP A 156 -5.23 -3.23 20.01
N GLY A 157 -4.74 -4.31 20.62
CA GLY A 157 -4.33 -5.54 19.95
C GLY A 157 -2.83 -5.79 20.03
N ASP A 158 -2.39 -6.89 19.44
CA ASP A 158 -1.00 -7.36 19.40
C ASP A 158 -0.55 -7.75 17.98
N HIS A 159 -1.41 -7.54 16.99
CA HIS A 159 -1.13 -7.76 15.58
C HIS A 159 -0.08 -6.79 15.05
N VAL A 160 0.81 -7.27 14.16
CA VAL A 160 1.98 -6.52 13.67
C VAL A 160 2.02 -6.40 12.15
N ASP A 161 1.00 -6.91 11.45
CA ASP A 161 0.83 -6.82 10.01
C ASP A 161 0.71 -5.36 9.51
N PRO A 162 1.13 -5.07 8.25
CA PRO A 162 1.69 -5.99 7.25
C PRO A 162 3.23 -5.98 7.14
N TYR A 163 3.93 -5.21 7.99
CA TYR A 163 5.33 -4.87 7.75
C TYR A 163 6.30 -6.05 7.74
N GLY A 164 6.07 -7.05 8.60
CA GLY A 164 6.91 -8.25 8.63
C GLY A 164 6.86 -9.06 7.33
N TYR A 165 5.71 -9.07 6.64
CA TYR A 165 5.59 -9.72 5.33
C TYR A 165 6.19 -8.85 4.22
N LEU A 166 5.87 -7.56 4.19
CA LEU A 166 6.42 -6.63 3.19
C LEU A 166 7.95 -6.55 3.23
N GLN A 167 8.54 -6.62 4.42
CA GLN A 167 10.00 -6.61 4.58
C GLN A 167 10.68 -7.83 3.93
N GLN A 168 10.02 -8.99 3.86
CA GLN A 168 10.56 -10.18 3.17
C GLN A 168 10.76 -9.93 1.67
N TRP A 169 10.02 -8.97 1.11
CA TRP A 169 10.11 -8.55 -0.28
C TRP A 169 10.85 -7.24 -0.48
N GLY A 170 11.54 -6.75 0.55
CA GLY A 170 12.34 -5.53 0.48
C GLY A 170 11.52 -4.23 0.53
N ILE A 171 10.23 -4.28 0.86
CA ILE A 171 9.38 -3.10 1.00
C ILE A 171 9.39 -2.63 2.46
N SER A 172 9.97 -1.45 2.70
CA SER A 172 9.95 -0.82 4.03
C SER A 172 8.63 -0.08 4.28
N LYS A 173 8.39 0.32 5.54
CA LYS A 173 7.29 1.23 5.88
C LYS A 173 7.37 2.56 5.12
N ALA A 174 8.58 3.06 4.88
CA ALA A 174 8.79 4.31 4.16
C ALA A 174 8.43 4.16 2.68
N ASP A 175 8.79 3.02 2.07
CA ASP A 175 8.41 2.71 0.68
C ASP A 175 6.89 2.61 0.56
N LEU A 176 6.23 1.83 1.43
CA LEU A 176 4.76 1.76 1.43
C LEU A 176 4.10 3.13 1.62
N ALA A 177 4.60 3.96 2.54
CA ALA A 177 4.08 5.31 2.75
C ALA A 177 4.24 6.18 1.49
N GLN A 178 5.35 6.03 0.79
CA GLN A 178 5.63 6.72 -0.46
C GLN A 178 4.67 6.25 -1.57
N ASP A 179 4.56 4.94 -1.77
CA ASP A 179 3.71 4.32 -2.79
C ASP A 179 2.24 4.67 -2.58
N LEU A 180 1.76 4.67 -1.33
CA LEU A 180 0.41 5.12 -1.00
C LEU A 180 0.20 6.61 -1.26
N ARG A 181 1.24 7.45 -1.16
CA ARG A 181 1.15 8.89 -1.39
C ARG A 181 1.20 9.24 -2.88
N THR A 182 2.17 8.71 -3.61
CA THR A 182 2.38 9.06 -5.02
C THR A 182 1.68 8.13 -6.00
N GLY A 183 1.41 6.90 -5.60
CA GLY A 183 1.05 5.82 -6.51
C GLY A 183 2.28 5.09 -6.99
N LEU A 184 2.04 3.95 -7.64
CA LEU A 184 3.03 3.17 -8.36
C LEU A 184 2.89 3.51 -9.85
N ASP A 185 4.01 3.60 -10.56
CA ASP A 185 3.97 3.88 -12.00
C ASP A 185 3.31 2.71 -12.77
N ASP A 186 2.63 3.03 -13.87
CA ASP A 186 1.94 2.05 -14.71
C ASP A 186 2.89 1.24 -15.60
N SER A 187 4.19 1.59 -15.64
CA SER A 187 5.18 0.79 -16.36
C SER A 187 5.22 -0.62 -15.77
N ASP A 188 5.08 -1.62 -16.64
CA ASP A 188 5.27 -3.05 -16.33
C ASP A 188 6.71 -3.39 -15.92
N ASP A 189 7.58 -2.38 -15.77
CA ASP A 189 8.78 -2.48 -14.95
C ASP A 189 8.36 -2.65 -13.49
N ALA A 190 8.07 -3.90 -13.14
CA ALA A 190 8.52 -4.41 -11.87
C ALA A 190 9.99 -3.99 -11.74
N ASP A 191 10.26 -2.99 -10.90
CA ASP A 191 11.62 -2.61 -10.50
C ASP A 191 12.25 -3.84 -9.85
N ALA A 192 12.81 -4.67 -10.72
CA ALA A 192 13.25 -6.00 -10.43
C ALA A 192 14.43 -5.85 -9.49
N SER A 193 14.19 -6.05 -8.20
CA SER A 193 15.25 -6.11 -7.21
C SER A 193 16.10 -4.83 -7.17
N LYS A 194 15.85 -3.95 -6.19
CA LYS A 194 16.86 -3.01 -5.72
C LYS A 194 18.01 -3.75 -5.01
N THR A 195 18.69 -4.67 -5.70
CA THR A 195 20.02 -5.14 -5.32
C THR A 195 20.99 -4.03 -5.67
N THR A 196 21.45 -3.32 -4.64
CA THR A 196 22.58 -2.40 -4.77
C THR A 196 23.83 -3.24 -5.08
N PRO A 197 24.63 -2.95 -6.13
CA PRO A 197 25.90 -3.61 -6.34
C PRO A 197 26.81 -3.40 -5.13
N ALA A 198 27.53 -4.44 -4.72
CA ALA A 198 28.53 -4.32 -3.66
C ALA A 198 29.67 -3.37 -4.11
N PRO A 199 30.30 -2.62 -3.19
CA PRO A 199 31.43 -1.76 -3.54
C PRO A 199 32.57 -2.57 -4.19
N GLY A 200 32.78 -2.38 -5.50
CA GLY A 200 33.85 -3.04 -6.26
C GLY A 200 33.38 -3.83 -7.49
N GLU A 201 32.07 -4.04 -7.67
CA GLU A 201 31.54 -4.54 -8.94
C GLU A 201 31.32 -3.39 -9.93
N SER A 202 31.61 -3.65 -11.21
CA SER A 202 31.32 -2.72 -12.30
C SER A 202 29.82 -2.38 -12.28
N ALA A 203 29.51 -1.09 -12.23
CA ALA A 203 28.15 -0.61 -12.39
C ALA A 203 27.56 -1.21 -13.69
N PRO A 204 26.28 -1.61 -13.70
CA PRO A 204 25.63 -2.01 -14.93
C PRO A 204 25.81 -0.91 -15.98
N GLU A 205 26.17 -1.32 -17.19
CA GLU A 205 26.33 -0.41 -18.32
C GLU A 205 24.95 0.22 -18.60
N PRO A 206 24.83 1.56 -18.60
CA PRO A 206 23.54 2.20 -18.79
C PRO A 206 23.04 1.89 -20.21
N ASP A 207 21.84 1.33 -20.30
CA ASP A 207 21.13 1.16 -21.56
C ASP A 207 20.73 2.55 -22.08
N ASN A 208 20.97 2.81 -23.36
CA ASN A 208 21.12 4.17 -23.89
C ASN A 208 19.80 4.83 -24.30
N ASP A 209 18.67 4.39 -23.73
CA ASP A 209 17.35 4.83 -24.16
C ASP A 209 16.59 5.59 -23.05
N ASN A 210 16.47 6.90 -23.29
CA ASN A 210 15.35 7.73 -22.86
C ASN A 210 15.07 7.87 -21.35
N TYR A 211 16.11 8.20 -20.56
CA TYR A 211 15.94 8.53 -19.15
C TYR A 211 15.08 9.79 -18.94
N GLN A 212 13.88 9.61 -18.39
CA GLN A 212 13.09 10.68 -17.81
C GLN A 212 13.58 10.94 -16.37
N SER A 213 13.82 12.20 -16.00
CA SER A 213 14.12 12.54 -14.61
C SER A 213 12.89 12.23 -13.72
N GLN A 214 13.07 11.35 -12.73
CA GLN A 214 12.04 10.99 -11.76
C GLN A 214 12.25 11.74 -10.44
N SER A 215 11.17 11.95 -9.68
CA SER A 215 11.26 12.41 -8.29
C SER A 215 11.42 11.21 -7.36
N GLY A 216 12.25 11.31 -6.33
CA GLY A 216 12.49 10.20 -5.41
C GLY A 216 13.09 10.63 -4.08
N SER A 217 13.37 9.65 -3.22
CA SER A 217 14.10 9.84 -1.99
C SER A 217 15.31 8.92 -1.98
N TYR A 218 16.48 9.45 -1.60
CA TYR A 218 17.70 8.68 -1.46
C TYR A 218 18.19 8.75 -0.02
N THR A 219 18.28 7.59 0.65
CA THR A 219 18.85 7.48 1.99
C THR A 219 20.31 7.12 1.92
N PHE A 220 21.15 8.00 2.45
CA PHE A 220 22.59 7.80 2.48
C PHE A 220 22.95 6.72 3.51
N GLN A 221 23.57 5.63 3.08
CA GLN A 221 24.03 4.57 3.99
C GLN A 221 25.31 4.94 4.75
N HIS A 222 26.06 5.91 4.22
CA HIS A 222 27.30 6.41 4.80
C HIS A 222 27.30 7.93 4.77
N THR A 223 28.10 8.55 5.64
CA THR A 223 28.29 10.00 5.57
C THR A 223 28.88 10.40 4.24
N THR A 224 28.10 11.12 3.44
CA THR A 224 28.40 11.43 2.04
C THR A 224 28.57 12.93 1.86
N LYS A 225 29.73 13.31 1.30
CA LYS A 225 30.10 14.68 0.97
C LYS A 225 29.47 15.09 -0.36
N ILE A 226 28.78 16.23 -0.38
CA ILE A 226 28.21 16.75 -1.62
C ILE A 226 29.23 17.62 -2.35
N ARG A 227 29.38 17.39 -3.65
CA ARG A 227 30.33 18.10 -4.53
C ARG A 227 29.59 18.97 -5.53
N LYS A 228 30.28 20.01 -6.02
CA LYS A 228 29.73 21.00 -6.97
C LYS A 228 29.62 20.50 -8.41
N SER A 229 30.18 19.34 -8.72
CA SER A 229 30.16 18.76 -10.06
C SER A 229 30.15 17.24 -9.98
N VAL A 230 29.77 16.61 -11.09
CA VAL A 230 29.84 15.15 -11.26
C VAL A 230 31.29 14.67 -11.14
N GLY A 231 31.49 13.51 -10.52
CA GLY A 231 32.81 12.90 -10.31
C GLY A 231 33.55 13.36 -9.04
N THR A 232 34.70 12.74 -8.78
CA THR A 232 35.49 12.94 -7.55
C THR A 232 36.37 14.20 -7.57
N SER A 233 36.56 14.81 -8.74
CA SER A 233 37.31 16.05 -8.95
C SER A 233 36.53 17.31 -8.55
N GLY A 234 35.21 17.21 -8.34
CA GLY A 234 34.38 18.33 -7.94
C GLY A 234 34.71 18.89 -6.55
N GLY A 235 34.74 20.23 -6.45
CA GLY A 235 34.96 20.93 -5.19
C GLY A 235 33.89 20.60 -4.15
N TYR A 236 34.30 20.43 -2.89
CA TYR A 236 33.37 20.16 -1.79
C TYR A 236 32.46 21.37 -1.51
N THR A 237 31.17 21.11 -1.31
CA THR A 237 30.16 22.16 -1.09
C THR A 237 30.12 22.68 0.35
N GLY A 238 30.74 21.98 1.30
CA GLY A 238 30.56 22.22 2.73
C GLY A 238 29.40 21.43 3.34
N MET A 239 28.56 20.77 2.52
CA MET A 239 27.41 19.98 2.98
C MET A 239 27.72 18.48 3.02
N ASN A 240 27.28 17.84 4.08
CA ASN A 240 27.26 16.39 4.25
C ASN A 240 25.82 15.93 4.47
N TYR A 241 25.52 14.74 3.98
CA TYR A 241 24.44 13.92 4.52
C TYR A 241 25.07 12.81 5.34
N ASN A 242 24.67 12.71 6.60
CA ASN A 242 25.11 11.64 7.49
C ASN A 242 24.44 10.31 7.09
N ALA A 243 25.05 9.20 7.51
CA ALA A 243 24.42 7.89 7.40
C ALA A 243 23.00 7.91 8.02
N GLY A 244 22.03 7.35 7.30
CA GLY A 244 20.61 7.33 7.65
C GLY A 244 19.83 8.60 7.28
N GLN A 245 20.46 9.67 6.81
CA GLN A 245 19.72 10.83 6.31
C GLN A 245 19.20 10.58 4.90
N SER A 246 17.98 11.06 4.63
CA SER A 246 17.36 10.99 3.31
C SER A 246 17.30 12.36 2.65
N VAL A 247 17.55 12.41 1.35
CA VAL A 247 17.28 13.59 0.51
C VAL A 247 16.15 13.27 -0.44
N ASN A 248 15.16 14.14 -0.49
CA ASN A 248 14.13 14.10 -1.52
C ASN A 248 14.60 14.94 -2.70
N TYR A 249 14.45 14.43 -3.91
CA TYR A 249 14.75 15.15 -5.14
C TYR A 249 13.53 15.15 -6.03
N ASP A 250 13.29 16.30 -6.65
CA ASP A 250 12.19 16.49 -7.59
C ASP A 250 12.70 16.37 -9.03
N ARG A 251 11.77 16.14 -9.95
CA ARG A 251 12.03 16.24 -11.39
C ARG A 251 12.52 17.65 -11.71
N VAL A 252 13.71 17.75 -12.30
CA VAL A 252 14.21 19.01 -12.88
C VAL A 252 13.71 19.08 -14.32
N TYR A 253 12.96 20.15 -14.64
CA TYR A 253 12.48 20.48 -15.99
C TYR A 253 13.52 21.28 -16.78
#